data_AF-R0JXY1-F1
#
_entry.id   AF-R0JXY1-F1
#
_cell.length_a   1.000
_cell.length_b   1.000
_cell.length_c   1.000
_cell.angle_alpha   90.00
_cell.angle_beta   90.00
_cell.angle_gamma   90.00
#
_symmetry.space_group_name_H-M   'P 1'
#
loop_
_entity.id
_entity.type
_entity.pdbx_description
1 polymer ?
#
loop_
_entity_poly.entity_id
_entity_poly.type
_entity_poly.pdbx_seq_one_letter_code
_entity_poly.pdbx_strand_id
1 'polypeptide(L)'
;MWNQIYLMLCASAPVCEASMQHPYPEPYPFTISNASSQNARALALAEKRAGWEYGPSVAGDTAFYPSGSIGGPVAKEVTDRFSDFLDTVHANVINDSRIAAASMWREGGLKSIHDYAKLYKGQWKQSAPEGPYPGILTNYTDDLLFSMTQLSENPYRVFRIPKNAQLPFDVSNARAIAGQTLASLQGAGRLFLTDFLDQASLRKTTGRYGAACQAYFFIHLVSGDFLPLAIKPNVEVGEIVYLSAIRTLSEEHPIMAIVHRLLKDAWAFRVVAVQRLVYPGGPIDELFPWNGREASNYTDTLYQSGEASAFQSNYFELNLQRRGLIDSAFGPRIKTFPFHRDASVIHNAIRRFVAAVVQSYYPDPSDITGDHELQSWVREARPAQIVDFPSSIEDQDILVGILTHVAHLVSVVHGTLNLNALATSSGSLPLHPFAFYTPLPMTKGVRDIMPFLPQVEASVGQIALAADFSRPGFVDSDQTIAHMFDNTTMLARMPEPVQKAEADFQSAMDRYSAAVRSKVFDQDGLCGGMPSCWSTLDPNSATYWLTA
;
A
#
# COMPACT_ATOMS: atom_id res chain seq x y z
N MET A 1 5.72 -0.48 -4.66
CA MET A 1 4.76 0.53 -4.19
C MET A 1 3.33 0.11 -4.49
N TRP A 2 3.08 -0.59 -5.61
CA TRP A 2 1.78 -1.11 -6.03
C TRP A 2 1.28 -2.38 -5.29
N ASN A 3 1.99 -2.86 -4.27
CA ASN A 3 1.99 -4.29 -3.92
C ASN A 3 0.87 -4.75 -2.97
N GLN A 4 0.06 -3.89 -2.35
CA GLN A 4 -0.90 -4.35 -1.31
C GLN A 4 -2.29 -3.68 -1.29
N ILE A 5 -2.63 -2.86 -2.29
CA ILE A 5 -3.90 -2.08 -2.28
C ILE A 5 -5.07 -2.85 -2.92
N TYR A 6 -4.80 -3.97 -3.59
CA TYR A 6 -5.82 -4.74 -4.33
C TYR A 6 -6.65 -5.73 -3.49
N LEU A 7 -6.63 -5.61 -2.15
CA LEU A 7 -7.26 -6.60 -1.26
C LEU A 7 -8.64 -6.21 -0.70
N MET A 8 -9.25 -5.09 -1.09
CA MET A 8 -10.56 -4.73 -0.54
C MET A 8 -11.35 -3.78 -1.46
N LEU A 9 -12.01 -4.35 -2.47
CA LEU A 9 -13.19 -3.71 -3.08
C LEU A 9 -14.45 -4.33 -2.49
N CYS A 10 -14.72 -3.98 -1.24
CA CYS A 10 -16.05 -3.86 -0.63
C CYS A 10 -15.88 -3.15 0.71
N ALA A 11 -16.75 -2.19 0.98
CA ALA A 11 -16.86 -1.40 2.22
C ALA A 11 -15.95 -0.17 2.36
N SER A 12 -16.33 0.92 1.68
CA SER A 12 -16.20 2.25 2.27
C SER A 12 -17.28 3.19 1.72
N ALA A 13 -17.98 3.85 2.64
CA ALA A 13 -19.21 4.64 2.52
C ALA A 13 -20.52 3.82 2.37
N PRO A 14 -21.62 4.25 3.03
CA PRO A 14 -22.82 3.44 3.20
C PRO A 14 -23.56 3.32 1.87
N VAL A 15 -23.28 2.27 1.10
CA VAL A 15 -24.14 1.90 -0.02
C VAL A 15 -24.88 0.63 0.34
N CYS A 16 -25.80 0.82 1.28
CA CYS A 16 -27.09 0.15 1.35
C CYS A 16 -27.97 0.83 2.42
N GLU A 17 -28.29 2.12 2.22
CA GLU A 17 -29.68 2.56 2.44
C GLU A 17 -30.38 2.57 1.08
N ALA A 18 -30.20 1.50 0.29
CA ALA A 18 -31.23 1.17 -0.67
C ALA A 18 -32.46 0.85 0.18
N SER A 19 -33.43 1.75 0.13
CA SER A 19 -34.75 1.65 0.74
C SER A 19 -35.39 0.27 0.46
N MET A 20 -35.00 -0.74 1.24
CA MET A 20 -35.94 -1.76 1.64
C MET A 20 -36.82 -1.04 2.65
N GLN A 21 -38.03 -0.69 2.23
CA GLN A 21 -39.07 -0.20 3.14
C GLN A 21 -39.22 -1.22 4.28
N HIS A 22 -38.53 -0.97 5.38
CA HIS A 22 -38.75 -1.72 6.61
C HIS A 22 -40.13 -1.30 7.12
N PRO A 23 -41.03 -2.24 7.41
CA PRO A 23 -42.41 -1.92 7.84
C PRO A 23 -42.52 -1.28 9.22
N TYR A 24 -41.40 -0.84 9.83
CA TYR A 24 -41.35 -0.28 11.17
C TYR A 24 -40.43 0.95 11.25
N PRO A 25 -40.79 1.99 12.01
CA PRO A 25 -40.01 3.23 12.12
C PRO A 25 -38.71 3.04 12.95
N GLU A 26 -37.65 3.72 12.54
CA GLU A 26 -36.27 3.76 13.11
C GLU A 26 -36.17 4.14 14.61
N PRO A 27 -35.07 3.75 15.33
CA PRO A 27 -34.04 2.75 15.01
C PRO A 27 -34.15 1.47 15.87
N TYR A 28 -33.99 0.29 15.24
CA TYR A 28 -33.87 -0.99 15.95
C TYR A 28 -32.41 -1.32 16.27
N PRO A 29 -32.11 -1.95 17.43
CA PRO A 29 -30.75 -2.39 17.77
C PRO A 29 -30.25 -3.44 16.79
N PHE A 30 -28.94 -3.46 16.52
CA PHE A 30 -28.31 -4.58 15.80
C PHE A 30 -28.40 -5.85 16.64
N THR A 31 -28.63 -7.00 16.01
CA THR A 31 -28.75 -8.30 16.69
C THR A 31 -28.07 -9.39 15.87
N ILE A 32 -27.49 -10.38 16.54
CA ILE A 32 -26.95 -11.59 15.90
C ILE A 32 -28.09 -12.51 15.40
N SER A 33 -27.76 -13.49 14.56
CA SER A 33 -28.74 -14.47 14.10
C SER A 33 -29.17 -15.39 15.25
N ASN A 34 -30.49 -15.58 15.43
CA ASN A 34 -31.04 -16.50 16.43
C ASN A 34 -32.35 -17.14 15.92
N ALA A 35 -32.81 -18.22 16.56
CA ALA A 35 -33.96 -19.01 16.13
C ALA A 35 -35.25 -18.19 15.90
N SER A 36 -35.43 -17.07 16.61
CA SER A 36 -36.60 -16.19 16.49
C SER A 36 -36.56 -15.20 15.32
N SER A 37 -35.43 -15.02 14.64
CA SER A 37 -35.25 -14.00 13.57
C SER A 37 -35.08 -14.59 12.16
N GLN A 38 -35.19 -15.92 12.01
CA GLN A 38 -34.67 -16.64 10.84
C GLN A 38 -35.40 -16.37 9.52
N ASN A 39 -36.74 -16.30 9.48
CA ASN A 39 -37.44 -16.35 8.18
C ASN A 39 -37.28 -15.09 7.33
N ALA A 40 -37.46 -13.89 7.90
CA ALA A 40 -37.31 -12.64 7.14
C ALA A 40 -35.84 -12.37 6.78
N ARG A 41 -34.90 -12.62 7.70
CA ARG A 41 -33.46 -12.51 7.45
C ARG A 41 -33.00 -13.46 6.36
N ALA A 42 -33.41 -14.73 6.42
CA ALA A 42 -33.05 -15.72 5.42
C ALA A 42 -33.58 -15.37 4.02
N LEU A 43 -34.83 -14.88 3.93
CA LEU A 43 -35.40 -14.42 2.66
C LEU A 43 -34.62 -13.23 2.08
N ALA A 44 -34.32 -12.21 2.90
CA ALA A 44 -33.54 -11.06 2.47
C ALA A 44 -32.10 -11.45 2.06
N LEU A 45 -31.47 -12.41 2.75
CA LEU A 45 -30.17 -12.96 2.37
C LEU A 45 -30.23 -13.76 1.07
N ALA A 46 -31.29 -14.52 0.83
CA ALA A 46 -31.48 -15.26 -0.42
C ALA A 46 -31.64 -14.31 -1.61
N GLU A 47 -32.45 -13.26 -1.47
CA GLU A 47 -32.59 -12.21 -2.48
C GLU A 47 -31.25 -11.49 -2.72
N LYS A 48 -30.54 -11.14 -1.64
CA LYS A 48 -29.20 -10.52 -1.75
C LYS A 48 -28.23 -11.41 -2.52
N ARG A 49 -28.14 -12.71 -2.19
CA ARG A 49 -27.27 -13.67 -2.89
C ARG A 49 -27.63 -13.85 -4.37
N ALA A 50 -28.92 -13.77 -4.71
CA ALA A 50 -29.36 -13.86 -6.09
C ALA A 50 -29.04 -12.60 -6.90
N GLY A 51 -28.85 -11.44 -6.26
CA GLY A 51 -28.53 -10.18 -6.92
C GLY A 51 -27.09 -9.70 -6.80
N TRP A 52 -26.34 -10.18 -5.79
CA TRP A 52 -24.91 -9.92 -5.59
C TRP A 52 -24.11 -11.15 -6.01
N GLU A 53 -23.55 -11.07 -7.22
CA GLU A 53 -22.79 -12.16 -7.82
C GLU A 53 -21.30 -11.85 -7.89
N TYR A 54 -20.48 -12.90 -7.99
CA TYR A 54 -19.05 -12.80 -8.25
C TYR A 54 -18.82 -12.63 -9.76
N GLY A 55 -18.53 -11.40 -10.18
CA GLY A 55 -18.19 -11.06 -11.54
C GLY A 55 -16.69 -11.18 -11.82
N PRO A 56 -16.27 -11.01 -13.09
CA PRO A 56 -14.86 -11.01 -13.44
C PRO A 56 -14.10 -9.93 -12.67
N SER A 57 -12.86 -10.24 -12.27
CA SER A 57 -11.94 -9.27 -11.66
C SER A 57 -11.77 -8.04 -12.56
N VAL A 58 -11.57 -6.87 -11.94
CA VAL A 58 -11.28 -5.61 -12.63
C VAL A 58 -9.89 -5.12 -12.23
N ALA A 59 -9.18 -4.46 -13.15
CA ALA A 59 -7.83 -3.93 -12.94
C ALA A 59 -6.74 -4.99 -12.59
N GLY A 60 -6.88 -6.20 -13.11
CA GLY A 60 -5.97 -7.34 -12.92
C GLY A 60 -6.77 -8.65 -12.84
N ASP A 61 -6.07 -9.78 -12.72
CA ASP A 61 -6.62 -11.10 -12.39
C ASP A 61 -6.41 -11.38 -10.89
N THR A 62 -7.23 -10.74 -10.05
CA THR A 62 -7.13 -10.75 -8.59
C THR A 62 -8.43 -11.24 -7.94
N ALA A 63 -9.08 -10.41 -7.12
CA ALA A 63 -10.37 -10.73 -6.51
C ALA A 63 -11.53 -10.48 -7.49
N PHE A 64 -12.62 -11.24 -7.34
CA PHE A 64 -13.85 -11.00 -8.10
C PHE A 64 -14.40 -9.58 -7.87
N TYR A 65 -15.00 -9.00 -8.90
CA TYR A 65 -15.70 -7.71 -8.80
C TYR A 65 -17.22 -7.91 -8.67
N PRO A 66 -17.95 -7.09 -7.91
CA PRO A 66 -19.40 -7.25 -7.77
C PRO A 66 -20.15 -7.20 -9.11
N SER A 67 -21.04 -8.17 -9.32
CA SER A 67 -21.94 -8.24 -10.48
C SER A 67 -23.37 -8.66 -10.08
N GLY A 68 -24.18 -9.05 -11.05
CA GLY A 68 -25.58 -9.42 -10.85
C GLY A 68 -26.52 -8.22 -10.88
N SER A 69 -27.81 -8.47 -10.63
CA SER A 69 -28.88 -7.48 -10.73
C SER A 69 -28.83 -6.39 -9.64
N ILE A 70 -28.13 -6.64 -8.53
CA ILE A 70 -27.94 -5.69 -7.43
C ILE A 70 -26.48 -5.23 -7.35
N GLY A 71 -25.53 -6.17 -7.34
CA GLY A 71 -24.11 -5.84 -7.14
C GLY A 71 -23.52 -4.96 -8.23
N GLY A 72 -23.87 -5.22 -9.50
CA GLY A 72 -23.40 -4.42 -10.64
C GLY A 72 -23.86 -2.95 -10.59
N PRO A 73 -25.18 -2.67 -10.48
CA PRO A 73 -25.67 -1.30 -10.34
C PRO A 73 -25.11 -0.56 -9.12
N VAL A 74 -25.01 -1.22 -7.96
CA VAL A 74 -24.43 -0.61 -6.74
C VAL A 74 -22.96 -0.26 -6.94
N ALA A 75 -22.16 -1.16 -7.51
CA ALA A 75 -20.74 -0.91 -7.77
C ALA A 75 -20.57 0.26 -8.76
N LYS A 76 -21.45 0.37 -9.77
CA LYS A 76 -21.47 1.52 -10.68
C LYS A 76 -21.78 2.83 -9.95
N GLU A 77 -22.82 2.86 -9.13
CA GLU A 77 -23.20 4.07 -8.39
C GLU A 77 -22.07 4.58 -7.48
N VAL A 78 -21.43 3.65 -6.74
CA VAL A 78 -20.25 3.95 -5.91
C VAL A 78 -19.13 4.53 -6.78
N THR A 79 -18.85 3.92 -7.94
CA THR A 79 -17.79 4.35 -8.86
C THR A 79 -18.05 5.74 -9.45
N ASP A 80 -19.30 6.02 -9.84
CA ASP A 80 -19.69 7.31 -10.40
C ASP A 80 -19.53 8.42 -9.35
N ARG A 81 -20.06 8.22 -8.14
CA ARG A 81 -19.89 9.17 -7.03
C ARG A 81 -18.42 9.41 -6.67
N PHE A 82 -17.63 8.34 -6.67
CA PHE A 82 -16.20 8.44 -6.38
C PHE A 82 -15.46 9.18 -7.49
N SER A 83 -15.86 9.01 -8.74
CA SER A 83 -15.30 9.74 -9.88
C SER A 83 -15.59 11.25 -9.80
N ASP A 84 -16.80 11.66 -9.42
CA ASP A 84 -17.14 13.07 -9.22
C ASP A 84 -16.27 13.72 -8.12
N PHE A 85 -16.01 12.98 -7.05
CA PHE A 85 -15.09 13.39 -5.99
C PHE A 85 -13.64 13.55 -6.52
N LEU A 86 -13.14 12.56 -7.27
CA LEU A 86 -11.80 12.61 -7.85
C LEU A 86 -11.64 13.74 -8.87
N ASP A 87 -12.66 14.06 -9.65
CA ASP A 87 -12.64 15.19 -10.60
C ASP A 87 -12.40 16.53 -9.88
N THR A 88 -12.92 16.67 -8.65
CA THR A 88 -12.69 17.86 -7.81
C THR A 88 -11.25 17.92 -7.32
N VAL A 89 -10.68 16.79 -6.89
CA VAL A 89 -9.27 16.69 -6.49
C VAL A 89 -8.36 17.03 -7.68
N HIS A 90 -8.63 16.42 -8.84
CA HIS A 90 -7.82 16.58 -10.03
C HIS A 90 -7.84 18.02 -10.57
N ALA A 91 -8.98 18.72 -10.47
CA ALA A 91 -9.05 20.13 -10.85
C ALA A 91 -8.09 21.01 -10.05
N ASN A 92 -7.93 20.75 -8.74
CA ASN A 92 -6.95 21.46 -7.90
C ASN A 92 -5.51 21.15 -8.33
N VAL A 93 -5.22 19.88 -8.62
CA VAL A 93 -3.91 19.42 -9.09
C VAL A 93 -3.54 20.06 -10.42
N ILE A 94 -4.46 20.14 -11.39
CA ILE A 94 -4.23 20.81 -12.68
C ILE A 94 -3.83 22.28 -12.45
N ASN A 95 -4.58 22.99 -11.60
CA ASN A 95 -4.30 24.40 -11.36
C ASN A 95 -2.94 24.61 -10.67
N ASP A 96 -2.65 23.81 -9.64
CA ASP A 96 -1.37 23.87 -8.92
C ASP A 96 -0.19 23.50 -9.83
N SER A 97 -0.34 22.49 -10.69
CA SER A 97 0.66 22.06 -11.68
C SER A 97 1.01 23.19 -12.64
N ARG A 98 0.01 23.91 -13.15
CA ARG A 98 0.22 25.07 -14.04
C ARG A 98 1.02 26.18 -13.34
N ILE A 99 0.73 26.44 -12.07
CA ILE A 99 1.43 27.46 -11.27
C ILE A 99 2.88 27.03 -11.01
N ALA A 100 3.09 25.77 -10.59
CA ALA A 100 4.41 25.22 -10.32
C ALA A 100 5.30 25.22 -11.58
N ALA A 101 4.79 24.74 -12.71
CA ALA A 101 5.50 24.74 -13.99
C ALA A 101 5.90 26.17 -14.41
N ALA A 102 4.96 27.13 -14.36
CA ALA A 102 5.25 28.53 -14.71
C ALA A 102 6.29 29.17 -13.78
N SER A 103 6.33 28.77 -12.50
CA SER A 103 7.37 29.20 -11.57
C SER A 103 8.74 28.68 -11.99
N MET A 104 8.84 27.37 -12.29
CA MET A 104 10.11 26.75 -12.70
C MET A 104 10.68 27.34 -13.98
N TRP A 105 9.84 27.66 -14.97
CA TRP A 105 10.31 28.30 -16.21
C TRP A 105 10.86 29.71 -15.99
N ARG A 106 10.24 30.49 -15.10
CA ARG A 106 10.76 31.83 -14.74
C ARG A 106 12.10 31.76 -14.03
N GLU A 107 12.36 30.69 -13.30
CA GLU A 107 13.63 30.46 -12.60
C GLU A 107 14.72 29.81 -13.50
N GLY A 108 14.40 29.54 -14.77
CA GLY A 108 15.34 28.98 -15.74
C GLY A 108 15.50 27.46 -15.67
N GLY A 109 14.51 26.75 -15.12
CA GLY A 109 14.45 25.28 -15.06
C GLY A 109 15.27 24.66 -13.94
N LEU A 110 15.52 23.35 -14.06
CA LEU A 110 16.29 22.54 -13.11
C LEU A 110 17.74 22.40 -13.62
N LYS A 111 18.70 23.10 -12.99
CA LYS A 111 20.11 23.10 -13.40
C LYS A 111 21.00 22.28 -12.48
N SER A 112 20.53 22.02 -11.25
CA SER A 112 21.20 21.26 -10.23
C SER A 112 20.20 20.47 -9.41
N ILE A 113 20.67 19.47 -8.67
CA ILE A 113 19.81 18.68 -7.77
C ILE A 113 19.18 19.56 -6.67
N HIS A 114 19.83 20.66 -6.27
CA HIS A 114 19.30 21.61 -5.30
C HIS A 114 18.08 22.38 -5.82
N ASP A 115 17.92 22.50 -7.14
CA ASP A 115 16.77 23.21 -7.72
C ASP A 115 15.45 22.44 -7.53
N TYR A 116 15.48 21.14 -7.23
CA TYR A 116 14.26 20.36 -6.99
C TYR A 116 13.46 20.85 -5.79
N ALA A 117 14.08 21.46 -4.78
CA ALA A 117 13.37 22.07 -3.66
C ALA A 117 12.41 23.20 -4.11
N LYS A 118 12.69 23.85 -5.25
CA LYS A 118 11.85 24.92 -5.83
C LYS A 118 10.53 24.38 -6.39
N LEU A 119 10.48 23.10 -6.75
CA LEU A 119 9.23 22.45 -7.18
C LEU A 119 8.19 22.44 -6.07
N TYR A 120 8.61 22.51 -4.80
CA TYR A 120 7.74 22.44 -3.63
C TYR A 120 7.53 23.79 -2.95
N LYS A 121 8.57 24.63 -2.89
CA LYS A 121 8.55 25.88 -2.12
C LYS A 121 7.43 26.82 -2.56
N GLY A 122 6.39 26.94 -1.72
CA GLY A 122 5.23 27.81 -1.97
C GLY A 122 4.31 27.36 -3.11
N GLN A 123 4.46 26.11 -3.56
CA GLN A 123 3.67 25.48 -4.61
C GLN A 123 2.63 24.52 -4.00
N TRP A 124 1.81 23.88 -4.85
CA TRP A 124 0.87 22.80 -4.47
C TRP A 124 -0.09 23.14 -3.32
N LYS A 125 -0.50 24.40 -3.20
CA LYS A 125 -1.23 24.92 -2.03
C LYS A 125 -2.60 24.27 -1.81
N GLN A 126 -3.23 23.76 -2.85
CA GLN A 126 -4.55 23.13 -2.76
C GLN A 126 -4.45 21.60 -2.73
N SER A 127 -3.43 21.05 -3.35
CA SER A 127 -3.31 19.61 -3.62
C SER A 127 -2.33 18.88 -2.69
N ALA A 128 -1.22 19.54 -2.30
CA ALA A 128 -0.21 19.00 -1.38
C ALA A 128 0.49 20.13 -0.59
N PRO A 129 -0.24 20.90 0.25
CA PRO A 129 0.26 22.12 0.86
C PRO A 129 1.46 21.93 1.80
N GLU A 130 1.55 20.77 2.46
CA GLU A 130 2.65 20.45 3.37
C GLU A 130 3.94 20.07 2.62
N GLY A 131 3.81 19.64 1.36
CA GLY A 131 4.93 19.12 0.57
C GLY A 131 5.63 17.92 1.21
N PRO A 132 6.87 17.62 0.78
CA PRO A 132 7.68 16.55 1.36
C PRO A 132 7.98 16.79 2.83
N TYR A 133 8.03 15.72 3.63
CA TYR A 133 8.35 15.81 5.04
C TYR A 133 9.69 16.52 5.27
N PRO A 134 9.80 17.30 6.38
CA PRO A 134 11.07 17.89 6.78
C PRO A 134 12.19 16.84 6.77
N GLY A 135 13.36 17.22 6.26
CA GLY A 135 14.50 16.32 6.09
C GLY A 135 14.61 15.68 4.71
N ILE A 136 13.51 15.42 3.98
CA ILE A 136 13.58 14.76 2.67
C ILE A 136 14.34 15.63 1.67
N LEU A 137 14.00 16.92 1.58
CA LEU A 137 14.64 17.84 0.62
C LEU A 137 16.03 18.32 1.04
N THR A 138 16.45 18.09 2.29
CA THR A 138 17.74 18.57 2.82
C THR A 138 18.74 17.44 3.04
N ASN A 139 18.26 16.25 3.36
CA ASN A 139 19.08 15.11 3.81
C ASN A 139 19.03 13.95 2.80
N TYR A 140 18.56 14.17 1.56
CA TYR A 140 18.45 13.14 0.50
C TYR A 140 19.77 12.44 0.11
N THR A 141 20.91 12.92 0.60
CA THR A 141 22.23 12.25 0.41
C THR A 141 22.66 11.41 1.60
N ASP A 142 21.86 11.39 2.68
CA ASP A 142 22.14 10.63 3.89
C ASP A 142 21.76 9.15 3.69
N ASP A 143 22.74 8.27 3.82
CA ASP A 143 22.55 6.83 3.72
C ASP A 143 21.57 6.29 4.77
N LEU A 144 21.55 6.89 5.97
CA LEU A 144 20.59 6.53 7.02
C LEU A 144 19.17 6.92 6.63
N LEU A 145 18.97 8.06 5.95
CA LEU A 145 17.65 8.41 5.42
C LEU A 145 17.21 7.34 4.43
N PHE A 146 18.05 7.03 3.45
CA PHE A 146 17.76 6.05 2.41
C PHE A 146 17.40 4.67 2.98
N SER A 147 18.20 4.14 3.92
CA SER A 147 17.91 2.83 4.52
C SER A 147 16.65 2.85 5.38
N MET A 148 16.40 3.94 6.11
CA MET A 148 15.23 4.05 6.96
C MET A 148 13.91 4.15 6.18
N THR A 149 13.92 4.55 4.90
CA THR A 149 12.74 4.44 4.01
C THR A 149 12.20 3.00 3.94
N GLN A 150 13.06 1.99 4.09
CA GLN A 150 12.68 0.58 4.10
C GLN A 150 11.99 0.16 5.41
N LEU A 151 12.02 1.01 6.44
CA LEU A 151 11.42 0.79 7.75
C LEU A 151 10.34 1.85 8.07
N SER A 152 9.99 2.69 7.10
CA SER A 152 8.94 3.72 7.21
C SER A 152 8.06 3.77 5.97
N GLU A 153 8.60 4.22 4.83
CA GLU A 153 7.87 4.55 3.60
C GLU A 153 7.41 3.31 2.83
N ASN A 154 8.27 2.30 2.71
CA ASN A 154 7.92 1.04 2.06
C ASN A 154 8.40 -0.15 2.90
N PRO A 155 7.73 -0.41 4.04
CA PRO A 155 8.17 -1.38 5.03
C PRO A 155 7.76 -2.82 4.72
N TYR A 156 7.23 -3.10 3.52
CA TYR A 156 6.66 -4.41 3.17
C TYR A 156 7.60 -5.32 2.37
N ARG A 157 8.69 -4.77 1.82
CA ARG A 157 9.60 -5.54 0.94
C ARG A 157 10.89 -5.99 1.62
N VAL A 158 11.35 -5.26 2.64
CA VAL A 158 12.58 -5.61 3.36
C VAL A 158 12.36 -6.84 4.24
N PHE A 159 13.36 -7.72 4.31
CA PHE A 159 13.37 -8.85 5.23
C PHE A 159 14.78 -9.18 5.72
N ARG A 160 14.88 -9.78 6.91
CA ARG A 160 16.15 -10.27 7.46
C ARG A 160 16.56 -11.54 6.73
N ILE A 161 17.78 -11.60 6.23
CA ILE A 161 18.28 -12.77 5.50
C ILE A 161 18.53 -13.92 6.50
N PRO A 162 17.92 -15.10 6.30
CA PRO A 162 18.17 -16.27 7.14
C PRO A 162 19.64 -16.70 7.10
N LYS A 163 20.13 -17.28 8.20
CA LYS A 163 21.55 -17.66 8.39
C LYS A 163 22.17 -18.45 7.24
N ASN A 164 21.38 -19.34 6.63
CA ASN A 164 21.83 -20.29 5.62
C ASN A 164 21.22 -20.02 4.23
N ALA A 165 20.55 -18.88 4.05
CA ALA A 165 20.00 -18.52 2.74
C ALA A 165 21.13 -18.25 1.74
N GLN A 166 20.91 -18.61 0.48
CA GLN A 166 21.81 -18.21 -0.59
C GLN A 166 21.76 -16.69 -0.76
N LEU A 167 22.91 -16.04 -0.82
CA LEU A 167 23.02 -14.61 -1.05
C LEU A 167 22.88 -14.31 -2.55
N PRO A 168 21.96 -13.43 -2.97
CA PRO A 168 21.79 -13.05 -4.37
C PRO A 168 23.05 -12.55 -5.11
N PHE A 169 23.99 -11.91 -4.41
CA PHE A 169 25.24 -11.43 -4.99
C PHE A 169 26.33 -11.18 -3.93
N ASP A 170 27.58 -11.15 -4.36
CA ASP A 170 28.73 -10.89 -3.50
C ASP A 170 29.00 -9.39 -3.29
N VAL A 171 29.56 -9.04 -2.13
CA VAL A 171 30.02 -7.68 -1.78
C VAL A 171 31.45 -7.75 -1.26
N SER A 172 32.43 -7.66 -2.16
CA SER A 172 33.86 -7.87 -1.84
C SER A 172 34.43 -6.86 -0.85
N ASN A 173 33.87 -5.65 -0.79
CA ASN A 173 34.28 -4.58 0.12
C ASN A 173 33.39 -4.46 1.37
N ALA A 174 32.53 -5.45 1.67
CA ALA A 174 31.62 -5.39 2.83
C ALA A 174 32.37 -5.11 4.15
N ARG A 175 33.57 -5.70 4.34
CA ARG A 175 34.37 -5.47 5.55
C ARG A 175 34.81 -4.02 5.71
N ALA A 176 35.08 -3.31 4.61
CA ALA A 176 35.48 -1.91 4.65
C ALA A 176 34.31 -0.98 5.00
N ILE A 177 33.09 -1.33 4.57
CA ILE A 177 31.88 -0.53 4.81
C ILE A 177 31.27 -0.84 6.19
N ALA A 178 31.10 -2.13 6.50
CA ALA A 178 30.33 -2.61 7.64
C ALA A 178 31.19 -3.13 8.81
N GLY A 179 32.52 -3.12 8.68
CA GLY A 179 33.45 -3.72 9.64
C GLY A 179 33.44 -5.25 9.65
N GLN A 180 32.57 -5.89 8.86
CA GLN A 180 32.41 -7.34 8.80
C GLN A 180 32.21 -7.85 7.37
N THR A 181 32.56 -9.11 7.13
CA THR A 181 32.28 -9.78 5.85
C THR A 181 30.78 -10.01 5.70
N LEU A 182 30.29 -10.09 4.46
CA LEU A 182 28.89 -10.38 4.16
C LEU A 182 28.37 -11.65 4.86
N ALA A 183 29.16 -12.74 4.83
CA ALA A 183 28.84 -13.98 5.54
C ALA A 183 28.80 -13.83 7.08
N SER A 184 29.59 -12.91 7.66
CA SER A 184 29.58 -12.65 9.11
C SER A 184 28.33 -11.86 9.50
N LEU A 185 27.96 -10.87 8.67
CA LEU A 185 26.71 -10.11 8.86
C LEU A 185 25.50 -11.05 8.76
N GLN A 186 25.44 -11.91 7.73
CA GLN A 186 24.39 -12.92 7.62
C GLN A 186 24.40 -13.88 8.81
N GLY A 187 25.58 -14.42 9.16
CA GLY A 187 25.75 -15.38 10.26
C GLY A 187 25.31 -14.85 11.62
N ALA A 188 25.43 -13.53 11.84
CA ALA A 188 24.99 -12.82 13.03
C ALA A 188 23.55 -12.29 12.94
N GLY A 189 22.82 -12.61 11.86
CA GLY A 189 21.47 -12.12 11.62
C GLY A 189 21.40 -10.61 11.45
N ARG A 190 22.47 -9.95 11.00
CA ARG A 190 22.55 -8.50 10.82
C ARG A 190 22.30 -8.05 9.38
N LEU A 191 22.13 -8.98 8.45
CA LEU A 191 21.98 -8.69 7.02
C LEU A 191 20.51 -8.77 6.60
N PHE A 192 20.08 -7.82 5.77
CA PHE A 192 18.72 -7.67 5.26
C PHE A 192 18.74 -7.47 3.76
N LEU A 193 17.65 -7.84 3.09
CA LEU A 193 17.49 -7.71 1.65
C LEU A 193 16.16 -7.02 1.34
N THR A 194 16.21 -6.08 0.40
CA THR A 194 15.08 -5.71 -0.44
C THR A 194 15.38 -6.21 -1.85
N ASP A 195 14.47 -6.98 -2.44
CA ASP A 195 14.68 -7.62 -3.75
C ASP A 195 13.63 -7.10 -4.74
N PHE A 196 14.03 -6.48 -5.85
CA PHE A 196 13.13 -6.09 -6.94
C PHE A 196 13.47 -6.81 -8.25
N LEU A 197 14.13 -7.98 -8.18
CA LEU A 197 14.51 -8.75 -9.36
C LEU A 197 13.30 -9.24 -10.16
N ASP A 198 12.14 -9.37 -9.50
CA ASP A 198 10.83 -9.60 -10.12
C ASP A 198 10.44 -8.55 -11.16
N GLN A 199 11.06 -7.37 -11.15
CA GLN A 199 10.84 -6.30 -12.15
C GLN A 199 11.75 -6.42 -13.38
N ALA A 200 12.73 -7.33 -13.40
CA ALA A 200 13.75 -7.39 -14.45
C ALA A 200 13.16 -7.74 -15.83
N SER A 201 12.12 -8.57 -15.86
CA SER A 201 11.46 -9.00 -17.10
C SER A 201 10.40 -8.02 -17.60
N LEU A 202 10.03 -7.01 -16.82
CA LEU A 202 8.96 -6.09 -17.18
C LEU A 202 9.38 -5.18 -18.35
N ARG A 203 8.47 -5.01 -19.31
CA ARG A 203 8.69 -4.12 -20.45
C ARG A 203 8.82 -2.66 -20.00
N LYS A 204 9.87 -2.00 -20.47
CA LYS A 204 10.10 -0.58 -20.20
C LYS A 204 9.42 0.35 -21.21
N THR A 205 8.97 1.51 -20.76
CA THR A 205 8.41 2.55 -21.64
C THR A 205 9.52 3.21 -22.48
N THR A 206 9.25 3.51 -23.75
CA THR A 206 10.24 4.12 -24.65
C THR A 206 10.77 5.44 -24.09
N GLY A 207 12.09 5.56 -23.95
CA GLY A 207 12.72 6.76 -23.39
C GLY A 207 12.59 6.90 -21.87
N ARG A 208 12.18 5.82 -21.18
CA ARG A 208 12.21 5.70 -19.73
C ARG A 208 13.09 4.52 -19.34
N TYR A 209 13.81 4.68 -18.24
CA TYR A 209 14.79 3.71 -17.77
C TYR A 209 14.57 3.45 -16.28
N GLY A 210 14.79 2.20 -15.89
CA GLY A 210 14.62 1.71 -14.53
C GLY A 210 15.42 0.43 -14.34
N ALA A 211 15.59 0.05 -13.09
CA ALA A 211 16.46 -1.04 -12.66
C ALA A 211 15.64 -2.04 -11.82
N ALA A 212 16.01 -3.31 -11.81
CA ALA A 212 15.39 -4.34 -10.97
C ALA A 212 16.28 -4.60 -9.75
N CYS A 213 16.40 -3.57 -8.90
CA CYS A 213 17.42 -3.50 -7.87
C CYS A 213 17.27 -4.60 -6.81
N GLN A 214 18.36 -5.28 -6.49
CA GLN A 214 18.50 -5.97 -5.21
C GLN A 214 19.41 -5.16 -4.29
N ALA A 215 19.00 -4.90 -3.06
CA ALA A 215 19.73 -4.05 -2.13
C ALA A 215 19.93 -4.74 -0.78
N TYR A 216 21.19 -4.81 -0.32
CA TYR A 216 21.53 -5.25 1.02
C TYR A 216 21.56 -4.07 1.99
N PHE A 217 21.01 -4.31 3.18
CA PHE A 217 21.09 -3.43 4.34
C PHE A 217 21.63 -4.20 5.53
N PHE A 218 22.15 -3.50 6.53
CA PHE A 218 22.68 -4.14 7.73
C PHE A 218 22.50 -3.32 9.00
N ILE A 219 22.46 -4.01 10.15
CA ILE A 219 22.55 -3.36 11.47
C ILE A 219 24.02 -3.17 11.82
N HIS A 220 24.47 -1.91 11.83
CA HIS A 220 25.83 -1.52 12.16
C HIS A 220 26.19 -1.95 13.59
N LEU A 221 27.41 -2.45 13.78
CA LEU A 221 27.79 -3.11 15.04
C LEU A 221 27.88 -2.16 16.22
N VAL A 222 28.34 -0.94 15.99
CA VAL A 222 28.63 0.04 17.05
C VAL A 222 27.44 0.94 17.29
N SER A 223 26.92 1.60 16.24
CA SER A 223 25.82 2.55 16.39
C SER A 223 24.45 1.88 16.53
N GLY A 224 24.32 0.63 16.06
CA GLY A 224 23.05 -0.09 16.00
C GLY A 224 22.11 0.39 14.89
N ASP A 225 22.56 1.32 14.05
CA ASP A 225 21.73 1.88 12.98
C ASP A 225 21.55 0.89 11.84
N PHE A 226 20.40 0.99 11.17
CA PHE A 226 20.08 0.24 9.97
C PHE A 226 20.59 1.01 8.75
N LEU A 227 21.62 0.51 8.07
CA LEU A 227 22.36 1.23 7.02
C LEU A 227 22.37 0.45 5.70
N PRO A 228 22.49 1.13 4.54
CA PRO A 228 22.67 0.45 3.26
C PRO A 228 24.08 -0.15 3.17
N LEU A 229 24.20 -1.27 2.48
CA LEU A 229 25.48 -1.95 2.26
C LEU A 229 25.85 -2.03 0.78
N ALA A 230 24.91 -2.45 -0.07
CA ALA A 230 25.16 -2.60 -1.50
C ALA A 230 23.85 -2.61 -2.30
N ILE A 231 23.88 -2.10 -3.54
CA ILE A 231 22.75 -2.13 -4.47
C ILE A 231 23.24 -2.73 -5.80
N LYS A 232 22.54 -3.75 -6.30
CA LYS A 232 22.77 -4.37 -7.61
C LYS A 232 21.58 -4.04 -8.52
N PRO A 233 21.76 -3.20 -9.57
CA PRO A 233 20.64 -2.67 -10.36
C PRO A 233 19.96 -3.67 -11.32
N ASN A 234 20.51 -4.89 -11.51
CA ASN A 234 20.04 -5.94 -12.45
C ASN A 234 19.27 -5.40 -13.68
N VAL A 235 19.95 -5.21 -14.80
CA VAL A 235 19.35 -4.75 -16.06
C VAL A 235 19.31 -5.91 -17.06
N GLU A 236 18.20 -6.64 -17.11
CA GLU A 236 17.94 -7.60 -18.20
C GLU A 236 16.68 -7.20 -18.99
N VAL A 237 16.60 -7.69 -20.23
CA VAL A 237 15.65 -7.26 -21.27
C VAL A 237 14.81 -8.47 -21.68
N GLY A 238 13.57 -8.54 -21.18
CA GLY A 238 12.70 -9.71 -21.31
C GLY A 238 11.56 -9.57 -22.32
N GLU A 239 11.82 -9.22 -23.59
CA GLU A 239 10.83 -9.35 -24.68
C GLU A 239 11.39 -10.02 -25.97
N ILE A 240 12.71 -10.16 -26.10
CA ILE A 240 13.32 -10.79 -27.29
C ILE A 240 13.13 -12.31 -27.32
N VAL A 241 12.82 -12.94 -26.17
CA VAL A 241 12.70 -14.40 -26.04
C VAL A 241 11.40 -14.93 -26.65
N TYR A 242 10.26 -14.26 -26.43
CA TYR A 242 8.99 -14.64 -27.10
C TYR A 242 9.07 -14.40 -28.60
N LEU A 243 9.59 -13.23 -29.01
CA LEU A 243 9.67 -12.85 -30.41
C LEU A 243 10.67 -13.72 -31.20
N SER A 244 11.76 -14.15 -30.57
CA SER A 244 12.67 -15.14 -31.16
C SER A 244 12.03 -16.53 -31.19
N ALA A 245 11.39 -16.97 -30.10
CA ALA A 245 10.73 -18.27 -30.02
C ALA A 245 9.62 -18.44 -31.08
N ILE A 246 8.69 -17.49 -31.22
CA ILE A 246 7.61 -17.60 -32.23
C ILE A 246 8.12 -17.51 -33.68
N ARG A 247 9.29 -16.92 -33.89
CA ARG A 247 9.93 -16.82 -35.21
C ARG A 247 10.83 -18.01 -35.54
N THR A 248 11.16 -18.86 -34.57
CA THR A 248 12.21 -19.89 -34.73
C THR A 248 11.82 -21.28 -34.22
N LEU A 249 10.77 -21.40 -33.40
CA LEU A 249 10.22 -22.66 -32.92
C LEU A 249 8.93 -22.99 -33.68
N SER A 250 8.82 -24.24 -34.14
CA SER A 250 7.60 -24.75 -34.79
C SER A 250 6.43 -24.78 -33.81
N GLU A 251 5.21 -24.62 -34.31
CA GLU A 251 3.96 -24.78 -33.54
C GLU A 251 3.82 -26.19 -32.91
N GLU A 252 4.52 -27.20 -33.44
CA GLU A 252 4.56 -28.55 -32.89
C GLU A 252 5.67 -28.74 -31.83
N HIS A 253 6.53 -27.73 -31.63
CA HIS A 253 7.62 -27.83 -30.68
C HIS A 253 7.08 -27.79 -29.25
N PRO A 254 7.44 -28.75 -28.37
CA PRO A 254 6.86 -28.86 -27.03
C PRO A 254 7.10 -27.60 -26.16
N ILE A 255 8.21 -26.88 -26.41
CA ILE A 255 8.47 -25.58 -25.78
C ILE A 255 7.60 -24.46 -26.36
N MET A 256 7.21 -24.52 -27.64
CA MET A 256 6.30 -23.53 -28.25
C MET A 256 4.88 -23.66 -27.68
N ALA A 257 4.42 -24.88 -27.45
CA ALA A 257 3.15 -25.13 -26.75
C ALA A 257 3.15 -24.61 -25.30
N ILE A 258 4.28 -24.70 -24.60
CA ILE A 258 4.47 -24.13 -23.26
C ILE A 258 4.50 -22.59 -23.32
N VAL A 259 5.23 -22.00 -24.28
CA VAL A 259 5.32 -20.55 -24.49
C VAL A 259 3.95 -19.95 -24.84
N HIS A 260 3.19 -20.57 -25.75
CA HIS A 260 1.81 -20.19 -26.08
C HIS A 260 0.87 -20.31 -24.88
N ARG A 261 1.07 -21.32 -24.03
CA ARG A 261 0.26 -21.56 -22.83
C ARG A 261 0.57 -20.54 -21.72
N LEU A 262 1.83 -20.17 -21.54
CA LEU A 262 2.29 -19.21 -20.53
C LEU A 262 2.00 -17.75 -20.92
N LEU A 263 1.83 -17.47 -22.21
CA LEU A 263 1.56 -16.13 -22.74
C LEU A 263 0.20 -16.03 -23.43
N LYS A 264 -0.68 -16.98 -23.10
CA LYS A 264 -2.04 -17.06 -23.62
C LYS A 264 -2.83 -15.83 -23.17
N ASP A 265 -3.45 -15.14 -24.12
CA ASP A 265 -4.30 -13.96 -23.91
C ASP A 265 -3.59 -12.65 -23.53
N ALA A 266 -2.28 -12.57 -23.76
CA ALA A 266 -1.44 -11.36 -23.60
C ALA A 266 -1.96 -10.08 -24.32
N TRP A 267 -3.00 -10.18 -25.13
CA TRP A 267 -3.50 -9.12 -26.02
C TRP A 267 -4.97 -8.70 -25.75
N ALA A 268 -5.72 -9.38 -24.87
CA ALA A 268 -7.18 -9.23 -24.80
C ALA A 268 -7.71 -8.22 -23.75
N PHE A 269 -6.99 -7.98 -22.64
CA PHE A 269 -7.49 -7.14 -21.52
C PHE A 269 -7.39 -5.61 -21.75
N ARG A 270 -7.21 -5.19 -23.00
CA ARG A 270 -6.78 -3.84 -23.39
C ARG A 270 -7.84 -2.76 -23.29
N VAL A 271 -9.13 -3.05 -23.15
CA VAL A 271 -10.16 -2.05 -23.46
C VAL A 271 -10.43 -1.06 -22.31
N VAL A 272 -10.26 -1.45 -21.05
CA VAL A 272 -10.70 -0.62 -19.90
C VAL A 272 -9.55 0.07 -19.17
N ALA A 273 -8.40 -0.61 -18.98
CA ALA A 273 -7.20 0.02 -18.42
C ALA A 273 -6.66 1.16 -19.32
N VAL A 274 -6.87 1.05 -20.64
CA VAL A 274 -6.58 2.06 -21.67
C VAL A 274 -7.50 3.30 -21.60
N GLN A 275 -8.52 3.36 -20.73
CA GLN A 275 -9.41 4.53 -20.68
C GLN A 275 -8.97 5.63 -19.69
N ARG A 276 -8.12 5.32 -18.70
CA ARG A 276 -7.89 6.26 -17.57
C ARG A 276 -6.46 6.36 -17.06
N LEU A 277 -5.69 5.26 -17.04
CA LEU A 277 -4.44 5.20 -16.28
C LEU A 277 -3.22 4.73 -17.09
N VAL A 278 -3.42 3.77 -18.01
CA VAL A 278 -2.33 3.07 -18.72
C VAL A 278 -2.44 3.22 -20.24
N TYR A 279 -3.20 4.22 -20.68
CA TYR A 279 -3.43 4.53 -22.09
C TYR A 279 -2.12 5.00 -22.75
N PRO A 280 -1.92 4.80 -24.07
CA PRO A 280 -0.71 5.29 -24.75
C PRO A 280 -0.55 6.80 -24.58
N GLY A 281 0.48 7.22 -23.84
CA GLY A 281 0.69 8.62 -23.45
C GLY A 281 -0.13 9.08 -22.23
N GLY A 282 -0.58 8.16 -21.38
CA GLY A 282 -1.19 8.44 -20.09
C GLY A 282 -0.19 8.47 -18.94
N PRO A 283 -0.64 8.76 -17.71
CA PRO A 283 0.26 9.09 -16.60
C PRO A 283 1.35 8.03 -16.33
N ILE A 284 1.04 6.73 -16.44
CA ILE A 284 2.03 5.66 -16.20
C ILE A 284 3.09 5.59 -17.32
N ASP A 285 2.68 5.72 -18.59
CA ASP A 285 3.61 5.74 -19.73
C ASP A 285 4.50 7.00 -19.72
N GLU A 286 3.95 8.13 -19.26
CA GLU A 286 4.68 9.39 -19.20
C GLU A 286 5.69 9.44 -18.05
N LEU A 287 5.36 8.85 -16.89
CA LEU A 287 6.03 9.10 -15.63
C LEU A 287 6.81 7.91 -15.05
N PHE A 288 6.49 6.65 -15.40
CA PHE A 288 7.14 5.46 -14.83
C PHE A 288 8.00 4.69 -15.87
N PRO A 289 8.97 3.87 -15.41
CA PRO A 289 9.83 3.09 -16.28
C PRO A 289 9.10 1.88 -16.86
N TRP A 290 8.01 1.43 -16.25
CA TRP A 290 7.14 0.36 -16.74
C TRP A 290 5.82 0.96 -17.23
N ASN A 291 5.30 0.45 -18.35
CA ASN A 291 3.95 0.83 -18.78
C ASN A 291 2.91 0.20 -17.84
N GLY A 292 1.69 0.71 -17.84
CA GLY A 292 0.75 0.25 -16.83
C GLY A 292 0.15 -1.14 -17.05
N ARG A 293 0.35 -1.78 -18.23
CA ARG A 293 0.08 -3.21 -18.39
C ARG A 293 1.02 -4.06 -17.55
N GLU A 294 2.30 -3.68 -17.49
CA GLU A 294 3.28 -4.38 -16.66
C GLU A 294 3.02 -4.16 -15.16
N ALA A 295 2.48 -2.99 -14.77
CA ALA A 295 2.01 -2.76 -13.40
C ALA A 295 0.87 -3.73 -13.01
N SER A 296 -0.11 -3.96 -13.89
CA SER A 296 -1.19 -4.94 -13.65
C SER A 296 -0.70 -6.38 -13.60
N ASN A 297 0.14 -6.82 -14.55
CA ASN A 297 0.72 -8.18 -14.53
C ASN A 297 1.51 -8.46 -13.24
N TYR A 298 2.20 -7.44 -12.74
CA TYR A 298 2.93 -7.51 -11.50
C TYR A 298 1.99 -7.71 -10.29
N THR A 299 0.88 -6.97 -10.25
CA THR A 299 -0.18 -7.17 -9.25
C THR A 299 -0.74 -8.59 -9.30
N ASP A 300 -1.02 -9.13 -10.49
CA ASP A 300 -1.52 -10.50 -10.67
C ASP A 300 -0.53 -11.52 -10.13
N THR A 301 0.76 -11.36 -10.44
CA THR A 301 1.83 -12.25 -9.98
C THR A 301 1.92 -12.27 -8.45
N LEU A 302 1.83 -11.10 -7.81
CA LEU A 302 1.86 -11.00 -6.34
C LEU A 302 0.60 -11.60 -5.69
N TYR A 303 -0.56 -11.43 -6.32
CA TYR A 303 -1.81 -12.02 -5.85
C TYR A 303 -1.78 -13.54 -5.97
N GLN A 304 -1.37 -14.07 -7.13
CA GLN A 304 -1.34 -15.51 -7.40
C GLN A 304 -0.26 -16.26 -6.61
N SER A 305 0.86 -15.60 -6.28
CA SER A 305 1.91 -16.20 -5.45
C SER A 305 1.55 -16.31 -3.96
N GLY A 306 0.47 -15.63 -3.51
CA GLY A 306 0.10 -15.55 -2.10
C GLY A 306 0.81 -14.41 -1.34
N GLU A 307 1.80 -13.74 -1.94
CA GLU A 307 2.55 -12.68 -1.27
C GLU A 307 1.64 -11.50 -0.87
N ALA A 308 0.81 -11.05 -1.80
CA ALA A 308 -0.16 -10.00 -1.53
C ALA A 308 -1.50 -10.53 -1.04
N SER A 309 -1.93 -11.73 -1.43
CA SER A 309 -3.32 -12.21 -1.24
C SER A 309 -3.57 -13.02 0.03
N ALA A 310 -2.54 -13.64 0.63
CA ALA A 310 -2.72 -14.55 1.75
C ALA A 310 -3.14 -13.80 3.03
N PHE A 311 -4.41 -13.94 3.42
CA PHE A 311 -5.07 -13.13 4.45
C PHE A 311 -4.42 -13.25 5.83
N GLN A 312 -4.39 -14.45 6.42
CA GLN A 312 -3.81 -14.65 7.76
C GLN A 312 -2.31 -14.38 7.78
N SER A 313 -1.60 -14.89 6.78
CA SER A 313 -0.18 -14.64 6.52
C SER A 313 0.22 -13.16 6.51
N ASN A 314 -0.71 -12.26 6.18
CA ASN A 314 -0.49 -10.82 6.12
C ASN A 314 -1.03 -10.05 7.34
N TYR A 315 -1.46 -10.76 8.40
CA TYR A 315 -1.68 -10.13 9.70
C TYR A 315 -0.44 -9.36 10.15
N PHE A 316 -0.66 -8.17 10.68
CA PHE A 316 0.37 -7.15 10.89
C PHE A 316 1.63 -7.70 11.60
N GLU A 317 1.48 -8.26 12.80
CA GLU A 317 2.62 -8.78 13.57
C GLU A 317 3.21 -10.04 12.92
N LEU A 318 2.37 -10.97 12.47
CA LEU A 318 2.82 -12.22 11.85
C LEU A 318 3.66 -11.96 10.59
N ASN A 319 3.26 -10.99 9.76
CA ASN A 319 4.00 -10.59 8.57
C ASN A 319 5.39 -10.04 8.93
N LEU A 320 5.49 -9.17 9.95
CA LEU A 320 6.74 -8.58 10.41
C LEU A 320 7.67 -9.62 11.07
N GLN A 321 7.11 -10.54 11.85
CA GLN A 321 7.84 -11.65 12.49
C GLN A 321 8.39 -12.61 11.44
N ARG A 322 7.57 -13.00 10.47
CA ARG A 322 7.97 -13.88 9.35
C ARG A 322 9.12 -13.28 8.54
N ARG A 323 9.13 -11.96 8.34
CA ARG A 323 10.23 -11.24 7.69
C ARG A 323 11.43 -10.97 8.61
N GLY A 324 11.36 -11.39 9.88
CA GLY A 324 12.43 -11.26 10.88
C GLY A 324 12.67 -9.83 11.35
N LEU A 325 11.69 -8.94 11.19
CA LEU A 325 11.83 -7.52 11.53
C LEU A 325 11.51 -7.22 13.00
N ILE A 326 10.60 -7.99 13.58
CA ILE A 326 10.26 -7.97 15.02
C ILE A 326 10.35 -9.38 15.60
N ASP A 327 10.55 -9.47 16.92
CA ASP A 327 10.60 -10.71 17.71
C ASP A 327 11.44 -11.84 17.09
N SER A 328 12.48 -11.48 16.34
CA SER A 328 13.32 -12.46 15.68
C SER A 328 14.21 -13.14 16.71
N ALA A 329 14.12 -14.47 16.77
CA ALA A 329 15.06 -15.30 17.53
C ALA A 329 16.49 -15.27 16.94
N PHE A 330 16.68 -14.65 15.77
CA PHE A 330 17.95 -14.63 15.05
C PHE A 330 18.41 -13.21 14.72
N GLY A 331 19.49 -12.79 15.37
CA GLY A 331 20.13 -11.48 15.18
C GLY A 331 19.59 -10.40 16.10
N PRO A 332 20.18 -9.20 16.07
CA PRO A 332 19.78 -8.12 16.96
C PRO A 332 18.44 -7.50 16.53
N ARG A 333 17.72 -6.95 17.53
CA ARG A 333 16.54 -6.13 17.32
C ARG A 333 16.90 -4.89 16.49
N ILE A 334 16.00 -4.50 15.59
CA ILE A 334 16.08 -3.21 14.88
C ILE A 334 15.82 -2.10 15.91
N LYS A 335 16.80 -1.22 16.11
CA LYS A 335 16.77 -0.15 17.11
C LYS A 335 15.63 0.84 16.86
N THR A 336 15.50 1.29 15.61
CA THR A 336 14.49 2.26 15.19
C THR A 336 13.63 1.64 14.08
N PHE A 337 12.33 1.50 14.30
CA PHE A 337 11.38 1.00 13.30
C PHE A 337 10.11 1.85 13.30
N PRO A 338 10.10 3.01 12.61
CA PRO A 338 9.04 4.01 12.67
C PRO A 338 7.67 3.48 12.23
N PHE A 339 7.61 2.71 11.14
CA PHE A 339 6.37 2.09 10.70
C PHE A 339 5.79 1.18 11.81
N HIS A 340 6.57 0.23 12.32
CA HIS A 340 6.11 -0.67 13.38
C HIS A 340 5.67 0.10 14.64
N ARG A 341 6.43 1.11 15.06
CA ARG A 341 6.09 1.94 16.23
C ARG A 341 4.72 2.59 16.04
N ASP A 342 4.50 3.27 14.91
CA ASP A 342 3.30 4.07 14.70
C ASP A 342 2.09 3.17 14.37
N ALA A 343 2.27 2.17 13.50
CA ALA A 343 1.25 1.19 13.14
C ALA A 343 0.78 0.34 14.33
N SER A 344 1.68 -0.01 15.28
CA SER A 344 1.29 -0.80 16.47
C SER A 344 0.33 -0.04 17.38
N VAL A 345 0.49 1.28 17.53
CA VAL A 345 -0.42 2.08 18.36
C VAL A 345 -1.84 2.06 17.78
N ILE A 346 -1.94 2.28 16.46
CA ILE A 346 -3.21 2.26 15.74
C ILE A 346 -3.81 0.86 15.74
N HIS A 347 -3.04 -0.17 15.39
CA HIS A 347 -3.48 -1.56 15.34
C HIS A 347 -4.02 -2.03 16.71
N ASN A 348 -3.33 -1.70 17.80
CA ASN A 348 -3.77 -2.06 19.15
C ASN A 348 -5.02 -1.28 19.60
N ALA A 349 -5.23 -0.06 19.11
CA ALA A 349 -6.46 0.68 19.36
C ALA A 349 -7.64 0.06 18.58
N ILE A 350 -7.44 -0.24 17.29
CA ILE A 350 -8.43 -0.96 16.46
C ILE A 350 -8.82 -2.29 17.11
N ARG A 351 -7.82 -3.11 17.49
CA ARG A 351 -8.08 -4.42 18.11
C ARG A 351 -8.91 -4.31 19.38
N ARG A 352 -8.65 -3.31 20.22
CA ARG A 352 -9.42 -3.07 21.46
C ARG A 352 -10.87 -2.66 21.17
N PHE A 353 -11.10 -1.76 20.21
CA PHE A 353 -12.45 -1.39 19.78
C PHE A 353 -13.20 -2.62 19.24
N VAL A 354 -12.59 -3.35 18.30
CA VAL A 354 -13.17 -4.56 17.70
C VAL A 354 -13.45 -5.63 18.76
N ALA A 355 -12.55 -5.84 19.73
CA ALA A 355 -12.79 -6.77 20.83
C ALA A 355 -14.00 -6.37 21.67
N ALA A 356 -14.20 -5.07 21.95
CA ALA A 356 -15.38 -4.59 22.66
C ALA A 356 -16.67 -4.83 21.86
N VAL A 357 -16.64 -4.64 20.53
CA VAL A 357 -17.75 -4.99 19.64
C VAL A 357 -18.05 -6.49 19.74
N VAL A 358 -17.07 -7.34 19.49
CA VAL A 358 -17.25 -8.81 19.47
C VAL A 358 -17.75 -9.31 20.83
N GLN A 359 -17.15 -8.89 21.94
CA GLN A 359 -17.57 -9.28 23.29
C GLN A 359 -18.99 -8.78 23.63
N SER A 360 -19.44 -7.67 23.06
CA SER A 360 -20.80 -7.14 23.31
C SER A 360 -21.89 -7.93 22.60
N TYR A 361 -21.57 -8.58 21.48
CA TYR A 361 -22.53 -9.37 20.70
C TYR A 361 -22.38 -10.88 20.89
N TYR A 362 -21.21 -11.34 21.32
CA TYR A 362 -20.88 -12.76 21.46
C TYR A 362 -20.29 -13.06 22.84
N PRO A 363 -21.02 -12.80 23.94
CA PRO A 363 -20.49 -12.95 25.30
C PRO A 363 -20.01 -14.37 25.60
N ASP A 364 -20.62 -15.39 24.99
CA ASP A 364 -20.25 -16.79 25.14
C ASP A 364 -19.71 -17.37 23.82
N PRO A 365 -18.74 -18.32 23.86
CA PRO A 365 -18.26 -19.00 22.64
C PRO A 365 -19.36 -19.72 21.84
N SER A 366 -20.46 -20.11 22.50
CA SER A 366 -21.63 -20.68 21.84
C SER A 366 -22.36 -19.69 20.93
N ASP A 367 -22.25 -18.38 21.18
CA ASP A 367 -22.86 -17.37 20.34
C ASP A 367 -22.14 -17.27 18.99
N ILE A 368 -20.80 -17.41 18.99
CA ILE A 368 -19.98 -17.44 17.77
C ILE A 368 -20.29 -18.69 16.95
N THR A 369 -20.25 -19.86 17.59
CA THR A 369 -20.44 -21.15 16.91
C THR A 369 -21.91 -21.37 16.49
N GLY A 370 -22.85 -20.78 17.23
CA GLY A 370 -24.28 -20.80 16.94
C GLY A 370 -24.74 -19.78 15.90
N ASP A 371 -23.93 -18.77 15.56
CA ASP A 371 -24.30 -17.76 14.56
C ASP A 371 -24.13 -18.29 13.13
N HIS A 372 -25.24 -18.76 12.55
CA HIS A 372 -25.24 -19.36 11.22
C HIS A 372 -24.89 -18.38 10.10
N GLU A 373 -25.10 -17.06 10.29
CA GLU A 373 -24.70 -16.04 9.31
C GLU A 373 -23.18 -15.89 9.31
N LEU A 374 -22.57 -15.76 10.50
CA LEU A 374 -21.12 -15.72 10.68
C LEU A 374 -20.43 -16.97 10.11
N GLN A 375 -20.94 -18.16 10.46
CA GLN A 375 -20.40 -19.42 9.94
C GLN A 375 -20.61 -19.56 8.42
N SER A 376 -21.66 -18.95 7.86
CA SER A 376 -21.88 -18.94 6.41
C SER A 376 -20.89 -18.03 5.70
N TRP A 377 -20.52 -16.88 6.28
CA TRP A 377 -19.50 -16.02 5.72
C TRP A 377 -18.14 -16.72 5.58
N VAL A 378 -17.74 -17.50 6.59
CA VAL A 378 -16.50 -18.30 6.51
C VAL A 378 -16.57 -19.34 5.39
N ARG A 379 -17.71 -20.02 5.24
CA ARG A 379 -17.90 -20.98 4.14
C ARG A 379 -17.88 -20.28 2.77
N GLU A 380 -18.41 -19.06 2.69
CA GLU A 380 -18.46 -18.24 1.48
C GLU A 380 -17.07 -17.78 1.03
N ALA A 381 -16.08 -17.73 1.93
CA ALA A 381 -14.70 -17.40 1.58
C ALA A 381 -14.11 -18.35 0.50
N ARG A 382 -14.58 -19.61 0.44
CA ARG A 382 -14.15 -20.59 -0.57
C ARG A 382 -14.66 -20.29 -1.98
N PRO A 383 -15.98 -20.15 -2.24
CA PRO A 383 -16.48 -19.73 -3.56
C PRO A 383 -16.01 -18.31 -3.91
N ALA A 384 -15.75 -17.44 -2.93
CA ALA A 384 -15.12 -16.13 -3.12
C ALA A 384 -13.61 -16.20 -3.43
N GLN A 385 -12.99 -17.39 -3.34
CA GLN A 385 -11.56 -17.63 -3.60
C GLN A 385 -10.60 -16.79 -2.75
N ILE A 386 -10.95 -16.51 -1.49
CA ILE A 386 -10.07 -15.78 -0.56
C ILE A 386 -8.89 -16.69 -0.17
N VAL A 387 -7.68 -16.24 -0.46
CA VAL A 387 -6.44 -16.98 -0.18
C VAL A 387 -6.10 -16.88 1.31
N ASP A 388 -5.82 -18.03 1.94
CA ASP A 388 -5.39 -18.12 3.36
C ASP A 388 -6.36 -17.46 4.36
N PHE A 389 -7.67 -17.54 4.10
CA PHE A 389 -8.71 -17.14 5.06
C PHE A 389 -8.92 -18.22 6.14
N PRO A 390 -9.29 -17.86 7.39
CA PRO A 390 -9.59 -18.84 8.43
C PRO A 390 -10.63 -19.87 7.97
N SER A 391 -10.41 -21.15 8.26
CA SER A 391 -11.30 -22.24 7.85
C SER A 391 -12.59 -22.35 8.68
N SER A 392 -12.58 -21.76 9.88
CA SER A 392 -13.67 -21.68 10.84
C SER A 392 -13.47 -20.45 11.74
N ILE A 393 -14.55 -19.93 12.33
CA ILE A 393 -14.51 -18.94 13.41
C ILE A 393 -15.11 -19.64 14.63
N GLU A 394 -14.24 -20.16 15.49
CA GLU A 394 -14.63 -20.98 16.65
C GLU A 394 -14.60 -20.19 17.97
N ASP A 395 -13.93 -19.05 17.98
CA ASP A 395 -13.82 -18.15 19.13
C ASP A 395 -13.84 -16.68 18.69
N GLN A 396 -13.93 -15.80 19.70
CA GLN A 396 -13.93 -14.36 19.49
C GLN A 396 -12.60 -13.85 18.94
N ASP A 397 -11.45 -14.44 19.32
CA ASP A 397 -10.13 -13.94 18.94
C ASP A 397 -9.90 -14.05 17.44
N ILE A 398 -10.41 -15.10 16.79
CA ILE A 398 -10.38 -15.26 15.34
C ILE A 398 -11.19 -14.12 14.68
N LEU A 399 -12.43 -13.87 15.14
CA LEU A 399 -13.27 -12.79 14.60
C LEU A 399 -12.66 -11.41 14.81
N VAL A 400 -12.11 -11.16 16.00
CA VAL A 400 -11.37 -9.93 16.31
C VAL A 400 -10.16 -9.79 15.38
N GLY A 401 -9.41 -10.87 15.14
CA GLY A 401 -8.28 -10.89 14.21
C GLY A 401 -8.66 -10.50 12.79
N ILE A 402 -9.72 -11.12 12.24
CA ILE A 402 -10.23 -10.83 10.89
C ILE A 402 -10.61 -9.35 10.75
N LEU A 403 -11.45 -8.83 11.66
CA LEU A 403 -11.95 -7.46 11.58
C LEU A 403 -10.86 -6.42 11.83
N THR A 404 -9.94 -6.69 12.76
CA THR A 404 -8.76 -5.84 13.01
C THR A 404 -7.87 -5.79 11.77
N HIS A 405 -7.65 -6.92 11.10
CA HIS A 405 -6.84 -6.97 9.90
C HIS A 405 -7.46 -6.17 8.74
N VAL A 406 -8.77 -6.29 8.55
CA VAL A 406 -9.52 -5.50 7.57
C VAL A 406 -9.34 -4.00 7.81
N ALA A 407 -9.60 -3.53 9.02
CA ALA A 407 -9.43 -2.13 9.39
C ALA A 407 -7.96 -1.67 9.23
N HIS A 408 -6.98 -2.53 9.56
CA HIS A 408 -5.56 -2.23 9.38
C HIS A 408 -5.17 -2.12 7.89
N LEU A 409 -5.72 -2.94 7.00
CA LEU A 409 -5.43 -2.88 5.57
C LEU A 409 -5.91 -1.57 4.95
N VAL A 410 -7.16 -1.19 5.21
CA VAL A 410 -7.77 0.00 4.60
C VAL A 410 -7.22 1.33 5.13
N SER A 411 -6.64 1.33 6.34
CA SER A 411 -6.12 2.54 6.98
C SER A 411 -4.59 2.58 6.98
N VAL A 412 -3.94 1.62 7.63
CA VAL A 412 -2.49 1.64 7.88
C VAL A 412 -1.71 1.23 6.65
N VAL A 413 -2.09 0.12 5.99
CA VAL A 413 -1.35 -0.39 4.82
C VAL A 413 -1.53 0.57 3.64
N HIS A 414 -2.77 0.93 3.31
CA HIS A 414 -3.07 1.88 2.23
C HIS A 414 -2.45 3.25 2.48
N GLY A 415 -2.64 3.82 3.68
CA GLY A 415 -2.07 5.12 4.04
C GLY A 415 -0.54 5.15 4.03
N THR A 416 0.14 4.03 4.32
CA THR A 416 1.61 3.95 4.26
C THR A 416 2.14 3.89 2.83
N LEU A 417 1.47 3.15 1.94
CA LEU A 417 1.94 2.86 0.59
C LEU A 417 1.41 3.81 -0.49
N ASN A 418 0.39 4.61 -0.16
CA ASN A 418 -0.31 5.49 -1.10
C ASN A 418 -0.77 6.78 -0.38
N LEU A 419 -1.79 7.44 -0.90
CA LEU A 419 -2.36 8.66 -0.39
C LEU A 419 -1.30 9.75 -0.20
N ASN A 420 -1.42 10.48 0.91
CA ASN A 420 -0.53 11.56 1.28
C ASN A 420 0.93 11.12 1.28
N ALA A 421 1.23 9.85 1.61
CA ALA A 421 2.60 9.33 1.67
C ALA A 421 3.36 9.41 0.34
N LEU A 422 2.66 9.46 -0.80
CA LEU A 422 3.29 9.64 -2.11
C LEU A 422 3.84 11.06 -2.25
N ALA A 423 3.01 12.08 -2.03
CA ALA A 423 3.42 13.46 -2.18
C ALA A 423 4.38 13.91 -1.07
N THR A 424 4.18 13.41 0.15
CA THR A 424 4.95 13.82 1.33
C THR A 424 6.23 13.01 1.55
N SER A 425 6.40 11.85 0.90
CA SER A 425 7.57 11.01 1.13
C SER A 425 8.02 10.25 -0.13
N SER A 426 7.32 9.18 -0.44
CA SER A 426 7.82 8.08 -1.26
C SER A 426 7.76 8.35 -2.78
N GLY A 427 7.13 9.44 -3.18
CA GLY A 427 7.17 10.02 -4.53
C GLY A 427 7.83 11.39 -4.59
N SER A 428 8.46 11.86 -3.50
CA SER A 428 9.12 13.16 -3.45
C SER A 428 10.47 13.15 -4.18
N LEU A 429 10.64 14.12 -5.08
CA LEU A 429 11.89 14.40 -5.78
C LEU A 429 12.85 15.22 -4.90
N PRO A 430 14.17 15.09 -5.09
CA PRO A 430 14.86 14.29 -6.12
C PRO A 430 15.13 12.84 -5.72
N LEU A 431 14.78 12.43 -4.50
CA LEU A 431 15.14 11.11 -3.95
C LEU A 431 14.39 9.96 -4.64
N HIS A 432 13.12 10.18 -5.00
CA HIS A 432 12.24 9.14 -5.53
C HIS A 432 11.77 9.44 -6.96
N PRO A 433 12.65 9.58 -7.97
CA PRO A 433 12.20 9.75 -9.34
C PRO A 433 11.45 8.50 -9.78
N PHE A 434 10.27 8.67 -10.37
CA PHE A 434 9.48 7.54 -10.85
C PHE A 434 10.23 6.80 -11.96
N ALA A 435 10.91 7.52 -12.85
CA ALA A 435 11.74 6.98 -13.92
C ALA A 435 13.07 7.73 -14.06
N PHE A 436 14.05 7.07 -14.67
CA PHE A 436 15.21 7.72 -15.26
C PHE A 436 14.98 8.04 -16.74
N TYR A 437 15.61 9.10 -17.23
CA TYR A 437 15.39 9.67 -18.58
C TYR A 437 16.54 9.41 -19.55
N THR A 438 17.65 8.84 -19.07
CA THR A 438 18.76 8.34 -19.88
C THR A 438 19.14 6.91 -19.47
N PRO A 439 19.76 6.12 -20.37
CA PRO A 439 20.18 4.76 -20.06
C PRO A 439 21.06 4.72 -18.82
N LEU A 440 20.80 3.78 -17.91
CA LEU A 440 21.56 3.65 -16.67
C LEU A 440 23.07 3.47 -16.94
N PRO A 441 23.94 3.99 -16.07
CA PRO A 441 25.38 3.88 -16.26
C PRO A 441 25.86 2.43 -16.34
N MET A 442 26.66 2.12 -17.36
CA MET A 442 27.32 0.81 -17.50
C MET A 442 28.71 0.78 -16.86
N THR A 443 29.21 1.93 -16.40
CA THR A 443 30.52 2.09 -15.77
C THR A 443 30.41 2.95 -14.50
N LYS A 444 31.35 2.75 -13.58
CA LYS A 444 31.46 3.57 -12.36
C LYS A 444 32.05 4.95 -12.66
N GLY A 445 31.85 5.89 -11.75
CA GLY A 445 32.47 7.22 -11.81
C GLY A 445 31.61 8.32 -12.43
N VAL A 446 30.31 8.07 -12.62
CA VAL A 446 29.34 9.11 -12.97
C VAL A 446 29.24 10.13 -11.83
N ARG A 447 29.44 11.40 -12.16
CA ARG A 447 29.41 12.52 -11.19
C ARG A 447 28.24 13.47 -11.41
N ASP A 448 27.78 13.58 -12.65
CA ASP A 448 26.60 14.37 -12.99
C ASP A 448 25.41 13.43 -13.16
N ILE A 449 24.45 13.56 -12.26
CA ILE A 449 23.22 12.75 -12.24
C ILE A 449 22.03 13.47 -12.89
N MET A 450 22.16 14.77 -13.18
CA MET A 450 21.06 15.56 -13.75
C MET A 450 20.51 14.98 -15.06
N PRO A 451 21.32 14.41 -15.98
CA PRO A 451 20.80 13.78 -17.19
C PRO A 451 19.89 12.58 -16.97
N PHE A 452 19.94 11.93 -15.80
CA PHE A 452 19.10 10.78 -15.47
C PHE A 452 17.77 11.20 -14.85
N LEU A 453 17.74 12.33 -14.14
CA LEU A 453 16.59 12.78 -13.38
C LEU A 453 15.54 13.50 -14.26
N PRO A 454 14.25 13.50 -13.85
CA PRO A 454 13.19 14.18 -14.58
C PRO A 454 13.42 15.69 -14.72
N GLN A 455 13.26 16.23 -15.93
CA GLN A 455 13.25 17.69 -16.13
C GLN A 455 11.92 18.31 -15.68
N VAL A 456 11.72 19.62 -15.90
CA VAL A 456 10.61 20.38 -15.30
C VAL A 456 9.24 19.74 -15.54
N GLU A 457 8.90 19.42 -16.79
CA GLU A 457 7.59 18.88 -17.15
C GLU A 457 7.34 17.52 -16.49
N ALA A 458 8.33 16.62 -16.57
CA ALA A 458 8.27 15.32 -15.94
C ALA A 458 8.20 15.40 -14.41
N SER A 459 8.95 16.34 -13.81
CA SER A 459 8.94 16.55 -12.36
C SER A 459 7.59 17.07 -11.88
N VAL A 460 7.03 18.06 -12.58
CA VAL A 460 5.69 18.57 -12.27
C VAL A 460 4.64 17.48 -12.48
N GLY A 461 4.73 16.69 -13.56
CA GLY A 461 3.82 15.57 -13.80
C GLY A 461 3.88 14.49 -12.71
N GLN A 462 5.08 14.15 -12.24
CA GLN A 462 5.25 13.21 -11.12
C GLN A 462 4.61 13.74 -9.83
N ILE A 463 4.87 15.01 -9.48
CA ILE A 463 4.30 15.60 -8.27
C ILE A 463 2.78 15.75 -8.40
N ALA A 464 2.29 16.11 -9.58
CA ALA A 464 0.86 16.17 -9.88
C ALA A 464 0.19 14.81 -9.65
N LEU A 465 0.78 13.73 -10.19
CA LEU A 465 0.27 12.39 -9.99
C LEU A 465 0.28 12.00 -8.50
N ALA A 466 1.37 12.27 -7.77
CA ALA A 466 1.42 12.02 -6.32
C ALA A 466 0.37 12.85 -5.55
N ALA A 467 0.08 14.08 -6.00
CA ALA A 467 -0.90 14.97 -5.42
C ALA A 467 -2.36 14.54 -5.72
N ASP A 468 -2.63 13.88 -6.86
CA ASP A 468 -3.95 13.30 -7.17
C ASP A 468 -4.37 12.23 -6.14
N PHE A 469 -3.41 11.51 -5.56
CA PHE A 469 -3.65 10.58 -4.46
C PHE A 469 -3.81 11.26 -3.09
N SER A 470 -3.41 12.53 -2.96
CA SER A 470 -3.39 13.22 -1.66
C SER A 470 -4.78 13.74 -1.26
N ARG A 471 -5.05 13.78 0.05
CA ARG A 471 -6.31 14.22 0.66
C ARG A 471 -6.06 15.30 1.72
N PRO A 472 -5.50 16.47 1.36
CA PRO A 472 -5.18 17.51 2.33
C PRO A 472 -6.42 18.06 3.05
N GLY A 473 -7.58 18.08 2.37
CA GLY A 473 -8.85 18.52 2.97
C GLY A 473 -9.42 17.57 4.02
N PHE A 474 -8.86 16.36 4.19
CA PHE A 474 -9.28 15.41 5.21
C PHE A 474 -8.52 15.60 6.52
N VAL A 475 -7.41 16.33 6.52
CA VAL A 475 -6.66 16.61 7.76
C VAL A 475 -7.57 17.32 8.76
N ASP A 476 -7.59 16.81 9.99
CA ASP A 476 -8.46 17.27 11.09
C ASP A 476 -9.97 17.20 10.79
N SER A 477 -10.38 16.35 9.83
CA SER A 477 -11.78 16.07 9.52
C SER A 477 -12.21 14.69 10.00
N ASP A 478 -13.52 14.45 9.91
CA ASP A 478 -14.19 13.18 10.17
C ASP A 478 -13.81 12.04 9.19
N GLN A 479 -12.87 12.26 8.25
CA GLN A 479 -12.40 11.27 7.28
C GLN A 479 -11.10 10.57 7.73
N THR A 480 -10.62 10.87 8.95
CA THR A 480 -9.32 10.42 9.46
C THR A 480 -9.44 9.25 10.43
N ILE A 481 -8.33 8.54 10.69
CA ILE A 481 -8.29 7.35 11.55
C ILE A 481 -8.93 7.59 12.92
N ALA A 482 -8.81 8.78 13.51
CA ALA A 482 -9.48 9.08 14.78
C ALA A 482 -11.01 8.96 14.75
N HIS A 483 -11.61 9.09 13.56
CA HIS A 483 -13.04 9.02 13.31
C HIS A 483 -13.48 7.69 12.64
N MET A 484 -12.61 6.68 12.61
CA MET A 484 -12.87 5.41 11.92
C MET A 484 -14.18 4.73 12.34
N PHE A 485 -14.61 4.90 13.59
CA PHE A 485 -15.76 4.21 14.18
C PHE A 485 -16.87 5.14 14.68
N ASP A 486 -16.76 6.45 14.49
CA ASP A 486 -17.61 7.47 15.14
C ASP A 486 -18.96 7.72 14.43
N ASN A 487 -19.41 6.77 13.61
CA ASN A 487 -20.67 6.89 12.88
C ASN A 487 -21.86 6.91 13.85
N THR A 488 -22.48 8.08 14.00
CA THR A 488 -23.54 8.33 14.99
C THR A 488 -24.77 7.42 14.82
N THR A 489 -25.20 7.17 13.57
CA THR A 489 -26.33 6.27 13.27
C THR A 489 -26.02 4.82 13.65
N MET A 490 -24.80 4.36 13.36
CA MET A 490 -24.32 3.04 13.73
C MET A 490 -24.25 2.89 15.26
N LEU A 491 -23.58 3.83 15.93
CA LEU A 491 -23.35 3.78 17.39
C LEU A 491 -24.66 3.85 18.17
N ALA A 492 -25.64 4.65 17.73
CA ALA A 492 -26.95 4.75 18.37
C ALA A 492 -27.72 3.41 18.41
N ARG A 493 -27.37 2.47 17.53
CA ARG A 493 -27.97 1.12 17.44
C ARG A 493 -27.11 0.04 18.09
N MET A 494 -25.93 0.39 18.58
CA MET A 494 -24.98 -0.51 19.23
C MET A 494 -25.07 -0.42 20.77
N PRO A 495 -24.73 -1.51 21.50
CA PRO A 495 -24.67 -1.50 22.96
C PRO A 495 -23.77 -0.40 23.52
N GLU A 496 -24.09 0.11 24.71
CA GLU A 496 -23.32 1.15 25.42
C GLU A 496 -21.81 0.82 25.55
N PRO A 497 -21.37 -0.44 25.81
CA PRO A 497 -19.95 -0.76 25.83
C PRO A 497 -19.22 -0.47 24.51
N VAL A 498 -19.90 -0.58 23.37
CA VAL A 498 -19.32 -0.26 22.05
C VAL A 498 -19.18 1.24 21.86
N GLN A 499 -20.18 2.02 22.27
CA GLN A 499 -20.13 3.49 22.24
C GLN A 499 -18.99 4.02 23.11
N LYS A 500 -18.80 3.43 24.30
CA LYS A 500 -17.67 3.76 25.17
C LYS A 500 -16.33 3.39 24.53
N ALA A 501 -16.24 2.21 23.90
CA ALA A 501 -15.03 1.76 23.24
C ALA A 501 -14.65 2.67 22.05
N GLU A 502 -15.62 3.23 21.34
CA GLU A 502 -15.40 4.23 20.29
C GLU A 502 -14.81 5.51 20.89
N ALA A 503 -15.42 6.08 21.94
CA ALA A 503 -14.89 7.27 22.60
C ALA A 503 -13.46 7.06 23.14
N ASP A 504 -13.18 5.88 23.71
CA ASP A 504 -11.83 5.49 24.16
C ASP A 504 -10.84 5.37 22.99
N PHE A 505 -11.30 4.86 21.84
CA PHE A 505 -10.51 4.76 20.61
C PHE A 505 -10.16 6.15 20.07
N GLN A 506 -11.15 7.02 19.85
CA GLN A 506 -10.95 8.38 19.34
C GLN A 506 -10.00 9.17 20.25
N SER A 507 -10.22 9.12 21.57
CA SER A 507 -9.35 9.77 22.55
C SER A 507 -7.91 9.24 22.52
N ALA A 508 -7.71 7.95 22.25
CA ALA A 508 -6.37 7.39 22.08
C ALA A 508 -5.70 7.85 20.77
N MET A 509 -6.46 7.96 19.68
CA MET A 509 -5.99 8.47 18.39
C MET A 509 -5.61 9.94 18.46
N ASP A 510 -6.42 10.79 19.11
CA ASP A 510 -6.10 12.21 19.30
C ASP A 510 -4.82 12.42 20.12
N ARG A 511 -4.69 11.69 21.24
CA ARG A 511 -3.46 11.74 22.06
C ARG A 511 -2.24 11.33 21.25
N TYR A 512 -2.39 10.31 20.40
CA TYR A 512 -1.28 9.84 19.58
C TYR A 512 -0.95 10.81 18.44
N SER A 513 -1.96 11.39 17.80
CA SER A 513 -1.79 12.47 16.83
C SER A 513 -0.98 13.63 17.42
N ALA A 514 -1.35 14.10 18.62
CA ALA A 514 -0.60 15.13 19.32
C ALA A 514 0.88 14.73 19.54
N ALA A 515 1.15 13.47 19.90
CA ALA A 515 2.51 12.97 20.04
C ALA A 515 3.26 12.96 18.70
N VAL A 516 2.63 12.51 17.61
CA VAL A 516 3.22 12.51 16.26
C VAL A 516 3.53 13.94 15.80
N ARG A 517 2.60 14.88 15.97
CA ARG A 517 2.75 16.29 15.60
C ARG A 517 3.77 17.05 16.45
N SER A 518 4.07 16.55 17.65
CA SER A 518 5.11 17.11 18.52
C SER A 518 6.54 16.66 18.15
N LYS A 519 6.69 15.71 17.23
CA LYS A 519 8.02 15.23 16.80
C LYS A 519 8.79 16.39 16.16
N VAL A 520 10.02 16.58 16.64
CA VAL A 520 10.99 17.53 16.09
C VAL A 520 12.33 16.83 15.92
N PHE A 521 13.23 17.42 15.13
CA PHE A 521 14.61 16.97 15.07
C PHE A 521 15.29 17.17 16.43
N ASP A 522 15.94 16.12 16.92
CA ASP A 522 16.80 16.17 18.09
C ASP A 522 18.18 16.79 17.76
N GLN A 523 19.06 16.82 18.75
CA GLN A 523 20.42 17.35 18.62
C GLN A 523 21.30 16.59 17.60
N ASP A 524 20.94 15.35 17.29
CA ASP A 524 21.64 14.50 16.31
C ASP A 524 21.03 14.67 14.90
N GLY A 525 20.05 15.57 14.74
CA GLY A 525 19.36 15.80 13.48
C GLY A 525 18.38 14.69 13.13
N LEU A 526 17.91 13.93 14.12
CA LEU A 526 16.98 12.83 13.94
C LEU A 526 15.59 13.17 14.48
N CYS A 527 14.56 12.83 13.73
CA CYS A 527 13.16 12.98 14.09
C CYS A 527 12.55 11.58 14.25
N GLY A 528 12.32 11.15 15.49
CA GLY A 528 11.88 9.79 15.76
C GLY A 528 12.86 8.70 15.29
N GLY A 529 14.16 9.02 15.27
CA GLY A 529 15.26 8.14 14.87
C GLY A 529 15.55 8.09 13.37
N MET A 530 15.01 9.03 12.58
CA MET A 530 15.26 9.18 11.15
C MET A 530 15.76 10.58 10.81
N PRO A 531 16.60 10.77 9.78
CA PRO A 531 16.91 12.10 9.25
C PRO A 531 15.73 12.81 8.53
N SER A 532 14.49 12.38 8.76
CA SER A 532 13.26 13.01 8.30
C SER A 532 12.13 12.84 9.32
N CYS A 533 11.25 13.84 9.44
CA CYS A 533 10.08 13.78 10.31
C CYS A 533 8.91 13.03 9.65
N TRP A 534 9.04 11.72 9.56
CA TRP A 534 7.98 10.86 9.03
C TRP A 534 6.75 10.81 9.96
N SER A 535 5.59 11.17 9.42
CA SER A 535 4.31 11.24 10.14
C SER A 535 3.11 10.70 9.35
N THR A 536 3.36 9.81 8.37
CA THR A 536 2.31 9.25 7.49
C THR A 536 1.12 8.65 8.23
N LEU A 537 1.35 8.08 9.41
CA LEU A 537 0.32 7.45 10.25
C LEU A 537 -0.14 8.35 11.41
N ASP A 538 -0.12 9.68 11.24
CA ASP A 538 -0.80 10.60 12.15
C ASP A 538 -2.32 10.34 12.11
N PRO A 539 -2.97 9.93 13.22
CA PRO A 539 -4.39 9.57 13.20
C PRO A 539 -5.36 10.68 12.80
N ASN A 540 -4.98 11.96 12.91
CA ASN A 540 -5.80 13.11 12.50
C ASN A 540 -5.42 13.62 11.10
N SER A 541 -4.63 12.85 10.34
CA SER A 541 -4.25 13.18 8.97
C SER A 541 -4.34 11.98 8.02
N ALA A 542 -4.05 10.78 8.51
CA ALA A 542 -4.22 9.53 7.78
C ALA A 542 -5.71 9.16 7.67
N THR A 543 -6.13 8.65 6.52
CA THR A 543 -7.53 8.27 6.27
C THR A 543 -7.82 6.87 6.81
N TYR A 544 -9.07 6.61 7.16
CA TYR A 544 -9.49 5.27 7.61
C TYR A 544 -10.04 4.38 6.49
N TRP A 545 -10.18 4.92 5.28
CA TRP A 545 -10.76 4.23 4.13
C TRP A 545 -10.01 4.48 2.83
N LEU A 546 -10.25 3.62 1.84
CA LEU A 546 -9.62 3.63 0.53
C LEU A 546 -10.17 4.78 -0.31
N THR A 547 -9.41 5.85 -0.40
CA THR A 547 -9.87 7.12 -1.00
C THR A 547 -9.16 7.48 -2.30
N ALA A 548 -8.22 6.66 -2.77
CA ALA A 548 -7.46 6.86 -4.01
C ALA A 548 -6.87 5.54 -4.53
#